data_AF-A0A9D3XF11-F1
#
_entry.id   AF-A0A9D3XF11-F1
#
_cell.length_a   1.000
_cell.length_b   1.000
_cell.length_c   1.000
_cell.angle_alpha   90.00
_cell.angle_beta   90.00
_cell.angle_gamma   90.00
#
_symmetry.space_group_name_H-M   'P 1'
#
loop_
_entity.id
_entity.type
_entity.pdbx_description
1 polymer ?
#
loop_
_entity_poly.entity_id
_entity_poly.type
_entity_poly.pdbx_seq_one_letter_code
_entity_poly.pdbx_strand_id
1 'polypeptide(L)'
;MVAGKAASQNLLILRVSRMKVCRYKIQNWFLLAFLAVTVHLISHVQGQVAPPTRLRYNLVTHDSVQISWKAPKGKFTGFKLLVTPSSGGKTNQLTLQNSATKAIIQGLIPDQSYAVQIITYNKDQESKPAQGQFRIKDLERKKETSSKSKVKGTEDTGGSKPSPSTE
;
A
#
# COMPACT_ATOMS: atom_id res chain seq x y z
N MET A 1 -58.75 48.11 -47.37
CA MET A 1 -57.72 47.24 -47.95
C MET A 1 -56.43 47.39 -47.15
N VAL A 2 -56.27 46.66 -46.03
CA VAL A 2 -54.96 46.53 -45.36
C VAL A 2 -54.91 45.16 -44.67
N ALA A 3 -54.42 44.15 -45.39
CA ALA A 3 -54.03 42.86 -44.83
C ALA A 3 -52.59 42.60 -45.29
N GLY A 4 -51.61 42.84 -44.42
CA GLY A 4 -50.21 42.73 -44.82
C GLY A 4 -49.21 43.17 -43.76
N LYS A 5 -49.20 42.54 -42.57
CA LYS A 5 -48.02 42.64 -41.68
C LYS A 5 -47.79 41.50 -40.68
N ALA A 6 -48.68 40.51 -40.60
CA ALA A 6 -48.55 39.44 -39.59
C ALA A 6 -47.67 38.24 -40.01
N ALA A 7 -47.31 38.09 -41.29
CA ALA A 7 -46.63 36.88 -41.78
C ALA A 7 -45.10 36.87 -41.60
N SER A 8 -44.46 38.02 -41.40
CA SER A 8 -42.98 38.11 -41.37
C SER A 8 -42.37 37.91 -39.97
N GLN A 9 -43.08 38.32 -38.90
CA GLN A 9 -42.62 38.18 -37.50
C GLN A 9 -42.57 36.71 -37.03
N ASN A 10 -43.45 35.86 -37.56
CA ASN A 10 -43.54 34.44 -37.14
C ASN A 10 -42.47 33.53 -37.78
N LEU A 11 -41.84 33.95 -38.89
CA LEU A 11 -40.85 33.12 -39.60
C LEU A 11 -39.43 33.23 -39.03
N LEU A 12 -39.07 34.37 -38.43
CA LEU A 12 -37.79 34.59 -37.76
C LEU A 12 -37.70 33.84 -36.42
N ILE A 13 -38.80 33.77 -35.66
CA ILE A 13 -38.87 33.06 -34.37
C ILE A 13 -38.70 31.54 -34.56
N LEU A 14 -39.25 30.96 -35.63
CA LEU A 14 -39.06 29.53 -35.95
C LEU A 14 -37.63 29.16 -36.39
N ARG A 15 -36.90 30.07 -37.07
CA ARG A 15 -35.50 29.81 -37.49
C ARG A 15 -34.52 29.80 -36.32
N VAL A 16 -34.76 30.60 -35.28
CA VAL A 16 -33.89 30.67 -34.09
C VAL A 16 -34.12 29.48 -33.13
N SER A 17 -35.36 28.98 -33.01
CA SER A 17 -35.67 27.81 -32.17
C SER A 17 -35.08 26.50 -32.70
N ARG A 18 -34.97 26.33 -34.03
CA ARG A 18 -34.33 25.17 -34.65
C ARG A 18 -32.82 25.06 -34.37
N MET A 19 -32.13 26.19 -34.17
CA MET A 19 -30.68 26.18 -33.84
C MET A 19 -30.38 25.88 -32.36
N LYS A 20 -31.31 26.16 -31.43
CA LYS A 20 -31.10 25.90 -29.99
C LYS A 20 -31.46 24.46 -29.59
N VAL A 21 -32.43 23.83 -30.26
CA VAL A 21 -32.91 22.47 -29.91
C VAL A 21 -31.92 21.36 -30.33
N CYS A 22 -31.20 21.50 -31.44
CA CYS A 22 -30.17 20.53 -31.84
C CYS A 22 -28.91 20.59 -30.98
N ARG A 23 -28.58 21.74 -30.36
CA ARG A 23 -27.40 21.85 -29.50
C ARG A 23 -27.63 21.34 -28.07
N TYR A 24 -28.88 21.29 -27.61
CA TYR A 24 -29.19 20.83 -26.26
C TYR A 24 -29.30 19.29 -26.14
N LYS A 25 -29.63 18.56 -27.21
CA LYS A 25 -29.77 17.09 -27.14
C LYS A 25 -28.45 16.32 -27.11
N ILE A 26 -27.41 16.79 -27.80
CA ILE A 26 -26.09 16.13 -27.82
C ILE A 26 -25.30 16.47 -26.56
N GLN A 27 -25.39 17.72 -26.09
CA GLN A 27 -24.75 18.15 -24.84
C GLN A 27 -25.31 17.40 -23.63
N ASN A 28 -26.61 17.08 -23.60
CA ASN A 28 -27.24 16.32 -22.52
C ASN A 28 -26.88 14.82 -22.53
N TRP A 29 -26.63 14.23 -23.70
CA TRP A 29 -26.15 12.83 -23.79
C TRP A 29 -24.71 12.68 -23.31
N PHE A 30 -23.84 13.63 -23.62
CA PHE A 30 -22.50 13.67 -23.06
C PHE A 30 -22.53 13.87 -21.55
N LEU A 31 -23.40 14.74 -21.02
CA LEU A 31 -23.53 14.95 -19.57
C LEU A 31 -24.10 13.73 -18.83
N LEU A 32 -25.08 13.02 -19.41
CA LEU A 32 -25.66 11.80 -18.82
C LEU A 32 -24.70 10.61 -18.91
N ALA A 33 -23.95 10.47 -20.01
CA ALA A 33 -22.89 9.47 -20.14
C ALA A 33 -21.72 9.77 -19.21
N PHE A 34 -21.35 11.05 -19.03
CA PHE A 34 -20.32 11.46 -18.07
C PHE A 34 -20.78 11.25 -16.63
N LEU A 35 -22.04 11.55 -16.30
CA LEU A 35 -22.63 11.22 -14.99
C LEU A 35 -22.65 9.72 -14.74
N ALA A 36 -23.07 8.90 -15.71
CA ALA A 36 -23.06 7.45 -15.58
C ALA A 36 -21.62 6.88 -15.45
N VAL A 37 -20.65 7.39 -16.22
CA VAL A 37 -19.23 7.02 -16.14
C VAL A 37 -18.61 7.51 -14.82
N THR A 38 -18.95 8.70 -14.32
CA THR A 38 -18.49 9.18 -13.01
C THR A 38 -19.06 8.33 -11.88
N VAL A 39 -20.33 7.92 -11.94
CA VAL A 39 -20.91 6.99 -10.95
C VAL A 39 -20.29 5.59 -11.08
N HIS A 40 -19.99 5.11 -12.29
CA HIS A 40 -19.27 3.83 -12.50
C HIS A 40 -17.82 3.86 -11.99
N LEU A 41 -17.16 5.03 -12.01
CA LEU A 41 -15.82 5.24 -11.47
C LEU A 41 -15.80 5.39 -9.92
N ILE A 42 -16.94 5.65 -9.28
CA ILE A 42 -17.05 5.93 -7.83
C ILE A 42 -17.50 4.69 -7.02
N SER A 43 -17.69 3.53 -7.65
CA SER A 43 -18.27 2.35 -6.97
C SER A 43 -17.31 1.49 -6.14
N HIS A 44 -16.21 2.02 -5.60
CA HIS A 44 -15.36 1.24 -4.68
C HIS A 44 -15.04 1.93 -3.35
N VAL A 45 -16.05 2.56 -2.75
CA VAL A 45 -16.05 2.80 -1.29
C VAL A 45 -16.70 1.61 -0.60
N GLN A 46 -16.09 0.43 -0.68
CA GLN A 46 -16.28 -0.57 0.37
C GLN A 46 -15.49 -0.09 1.58
N GLY A 47 -16.07 -0.18 2.78
CA GLY A 47 -15.39 0.14 4.04
C GLY A 47 -14.01 -0.51 4.06
N GLN A 48 -12.98 0.31 3.88
CA GLN A 48 -11.64 -0.21 3.67
C GLN A 48 -11.05 -0.58 5.03
N VAL A 49 -10.80 -1.86 5.26
CA VAL A 49 -9.96 -2.29 6.39
C VAL A 49 -8.60 -1.63 6.19
N ALA A 50 -8.09 -0.95 7.22
CA ALA A 50 -6.83 -0.23 7.12
C ALA A 50 -5.66 -1.22 7.00
N PRO A 51 -4.71 -1.02 6.06
CA PRO A 51 -3.62 -1.98 5.85
C PRO A 51 -2.58 -1.94 6.97
N PRO A 52 -1.84 -3.04 7.20
CA PRO A 52 -0.65 -3.04 8.04
C PRO A 52 0.41 -2.09 7.48
N THR A 53 1.36 -1.66 8.31
CA THR A 53 2.45 -0.78 7.86
C THR A 53 3.80 -1.21 8.43
N ARG A 54 4.89 -0.60 7.95
CA ARG A 54 6.25 -0.78 8.50
C ARG A 54 6.70 -2.24 8.55
N LEU A 55 6.67 -2.93 7.41
CA LEU A 55 7.28 -4.25 7.27
C LEU A 55 8.78 -4.17 7.60
N ARG A 56 9.25 -5.08 8.45
CA ARG A 56 10.67 -5.25 8.78
C ARG A 56 11.02 -6.73 8.77
N TYR A 57 12.22 -7.03 8.28
CA TYR A 57 12.74 -8.38 8.13
C TYR A 57 13.97 -8.54 9.01
N ASN A 58 14.01 -9.59 9.83
CA ASN A 58 15.15 -9.93 10.67
C ASN A 58 15.57 -11.38 10.41
N LEU A 59 16.86 -11.58 10.15
CA LEU A 59 17.42 -12.90 9.91
C LEU A 59 17.56 -13.69 11.22
N VAL A 60 16.86 -14.82 11.30
CA VAL A 60 16.89 -15.71 12.46
C VAL A 60 17.92 -16.81 12.22
N THR A 61 17.77 -17.59 11.14
CA THR A 61 18.72 -18.62 10.67
C THR A 61 18.98 -18.48 9.17
N HIS A 62 19.88 -19.30 8.62
CA HIS A 62 20.19 -19.31 7.18
C HIS A 62 18.99 -19.62 6.26
N ASP A 63 17.90 -20.16 6.80
CA ASP A 63 16.69 -20.56 6.07
C ASP A 63 15.41 -19.96 6.68
N SER A 64 15.53 -19.06 7.66
CA SER A 64 14.37 -18.47 8.34
C SER A 64 14.49 -16.98 8.62
N VAL A 65 13.35 -16.30 8.45
CA VAL A 65 13.23 -14.86 8.61
C VAL A 65 12.04 -14.54 9.50
N GLN A 66 12.27 -13.68 10.49
CA GLN A 66 11.22 -13.05 11.26
C GLN A 66 10.73 -11.80 10.52
N ILE A 67 9.46 -11.80 10.18
CA ILE A 67 8.76 -10.66 9.58
C ILE A 67 7.98 -9.97 10.68
N SER A 68 8.10 -8.65 10.78
CA SER A 68 7.36 -7.84 11.75
C SER A 68 6.69 -6.64 11.08
N TRP A 69 5.58 -6.20 11.64
CA TRP A 69 4.76 -5.12 11.10
C TRP A 69 4.11 -4.31 12.22
N LYS A 70 3.63 -3.12 11.86
CA LYS A 70 2.78 -2.29 12.71
C LYS A 70 1.32 -2.54 12.34
N ALA A 71 0.53 -2.98 13.32
CA ALA A 71 -0.91 -3.17 13.18
C ALA A 71 -1.61 -1.84 12.82
N PRO A 72 -2.64 -1.88 11.95
CA PRO A 72 -3.45 -0.70 11.67
C PRO A 72 -4.28 -0.27 12.88
N LYS A 73 -4.81 0.94 12.83
CA LYS A 73 -5.85 1.38 13.77
C LYS A 73 -7.22 0.88 13.30
N GLY A 74 -8.13 0.60 14.24
CA GLY A 74 -9.50 0.17 13.95
C GLY A 74 -9.76 -1.29 14.28
N LYS A 75 -10.98 -1.77 13.98
CA LYS A 75 -11.41 -3.14 14.26
C LYS A 75 -11.18 -4.02 13.03
N PHE A 76 -10.48 -5.13 13.22
CA PHE A 76 -10.25 -6.17 12.20
C PHE A 76 -10.08 -7.54 12.87
N THR A 77 -10.30 -8.61 12.12
CA THR A 77 -10.29 -10.00 12.62
C THR A 77 -8.88 -10.56 12.72
N GLY A 78 -8.03 -10.30 11.72
CA GLY A 78 -6.69 -10.86 11.69
C GLY A 78 -5.87 -10.42 10.49
N PHE A 79 -4.76 -11.11 10.28
CA PHE A 79 -3.85 -10.89 9.15
C PHE A 79 -3.74 -12.14 8.28
N LYS A 80 -3.55 -11.94 6.98
CA LYS A 80 -3.05 -12.94 6.04
C LYS A 80 -1.66 -12.52 5.62
N LEU A 81 -0.65 -13.35 5.93
CA LEU A 81 0.73 -13.15 5.53
C LEU A 81 1.05 -14.13 4.40
N LEU A 82 1.40 -13.59 3.23
CA LEU A 82 1.73 -14.33 2.03
C LEU A 82 3.21 -14.11 1.72
N VAL A 83 3.93 -15.21 1.50
CA VAL A 83 5.35 -15.19 1.10
C VAL A 83 5.50 -16.03 -0.16
N THR A 84 5.91 -15.39 -1.24
CA THR A 84 5.97 -16.00 -2.58
C THR A 84 7.40 -15.90 -3.12
N PRO A 85 8.00 -17.00 -3.61
CA PRO A 85 9.27 -16.92 -4.34
C PRO A 85 9.14 -16.03 -5.58
N SER A 86 10.07 -15.09 -5.77
CA SER A 86 10.07 -14.20 -6.95
C SER A 86 10.31 -14.95 -8.27
N SER A 87 10.87 -16.16 -8.22
CA SER A 87 11.03 -17.06 -9.38
C SER A 87 9.71 -17.68 -9.87
N GLY A 88 8.61 -17.45 -9.16
CA GLY A 88 7.38 -18.23 -9.31
C GLY A 88 7.43 -19.51 -8.48
N GLY A 89 6.27 -19.96 -8.00
CA GLY A 89 6.16 -21.15 -7.16
C GLY A 89 5.00 -21.08 -6.16
N LYS A 90 5.00 -22.00 -5.20
CA LYS A 90 3.98 -22.07 -4.14
C LYS A 90 4.11 -20.88 -3.19
N THR A 91 3.00 -20.17 -2.98
CA THR A 91 2.89 -19.14 -1.95
C THR A 91 2.66 -19.78 -0.58
N ASN A 92 3.50 -19.43 0.40
CA ASN A 92 3.26 -19.76 1.79
C ASN A 92 2.30 -18.74 2.39
N GLN A 93 1.10 -19.18 2.76
CA GLN A 93 0.09 -18.33 3.38
C GLN A 93 -0.09 -18.71 4.85
N LEU A 94 -0.02 -17.72 5.73
CA LEU A 94 -0.29 -17.84 7.16
C LEU A 94 -1.46 -16.92 7.55
N THR A 95 -2.43 -17.48 8.27
CA THR A 95 -3.51 -16.70 8.89
C THR A 95 -3.14 -16.45 10.35
N LEU A 96 -3.17 -15.19 10.78
CA LEU A 96 -2.71 -14.76 12.09
C LEU A 96 -3.80 -13.97 12.82
N GLN A 97 -3.79 -14.04 14.15
CA GLN A 97 -4.69 -13.26 15.01
C GLN A 97 -4.44 -11.76 14.91
N ASN A 98 -5.44 -10.93 15.22
CA ASN A 98 -5.32 -9.47 15.17
C ASN A 98 -4.28 -8.87 16.13
N SER A 99 -3.90 -9.60 17.18
CA SER A 99 -2.87 -9.21 18.14
C SER A 99 -1.44 -9.50 17.65
N ALA A 100 -1.29 -10.28 16.57
CA ALA A 100 0.01 -10.63 16.03
C ALA A 100 0.66 -9.43 15.33
N THR A 101 1.92 -9.14 15.70
CA THR A 101 2.75 -8.09 15.08
C THR A 101 4.03 -8.63 14.46
N LYS A 102 4.23 -9.96 14.55
CA LYS A 102 5.40 -10.67 14.03
C LYS A 102 5.06 -12.12 13.73
N ALA A 103 5.76 -12.70 12.76
CA ALA A 103 5.72 -14.12 12.42
C ALA A 103 7.09 -14.58 11.92
N ILE A 104 7.40 -15.87 12.08
CA ILE A 104 8.63 -16.48 11.58
C ILE A 104 8.26 -17.41 10.44
N ILE A 105 8.97 -17.27 9.32
CA ILE A 105 8.84 -18.13 8.14
C ILE A 105 10.14 -18.94 8.02
N GLN A 106 10.01 -20.25 7.85
CA GLN A 106 11.12 -21.21 7.80
C GLN A 106 11.12 -21.96 6.46
N GLY A 107 12.18 -22.73 6.19
CA GLY A 107 12.30 -23.52 4.96
C GLY A 107 12.47 -22.65 3.71
N LEU A 108 13.12 -21.49 3.85
CA LEU A 108 13.42 -20.57 2.77
C LEU A 108 14.77 -20.89 2.14
N ILE A 109 14.90 -20.67 0.84
CA ILE A 109 16.13 -20.90 0.09
C ILE A 109 16.97 -19.62 0.14
N PRO A 110 18.24 -19.67 0.61
CA PRO A 110 19.02 -18.46 0.89
C PRO A 110 19.24 -17.52 -0.31
N ASP A 111 19.43 -18.09 -1.50
CA ASP A 111 19.72 -17.33 -2.72
C ASP A 111 18.48 -16.83 -3.45
N GLN A 112 17.29 -17.20 -2.97
CA GLN A 112 16.03 -16.88 -3.61
C GLN A 112 15.46 -15.58 -3.04
N SER A 113 15.03 -14.67 -3.94
CA SER A 113 14.25 -13.50 -3.54
C SER A 113 12.80 -13.90 -3.24
N TYR A 114 12.23 -13.33 -2.19
CA TYR A 114 10.86 -13.55 -1.76
C TYR A 114 10.08 -12.24 -1.71
N ALA A 115 8.90 -12.23 -2.33
CA ALA A 115 7.90 -11.19 -2.19
C ALA A 115 7.03 -11.49 -0.96
N VAL A 116 6.78 -10.47 -0.14
CA VAL A 116 5.95 -10.54 1.05
C VAL A 116 4.75 -9.63 0.87
N GLN A 117 3.58 -10.16 1.17
CA GLN A 117 2.35 -9.39 1.24
C GLN A 117 1.67 -9.66 2.58
N ILE A 118 1.22 -8.62 3.26
CA ILE A 118 0.41 -8.76 4.46
C ILE A 118 -0.87 -7.96 4.32
N ILE A 119 -1.99 -8.63 4.56
CA ILE A 119 -3.34 -8.11 4.38
C ILE A 119 -4.06 -8.22 5.72
N THR A 120 -4.73 -7.16 6.14
CA THR A 120 -5.71 -7.24 7.24
C THR A 120 -7.06 -7.58 6.69
N TYR A 121 -7.80 -8.45 7.37
CA TYR A 121 -9.15 -8.79 6.98
C TYR A 121 -10.13 -8.64 8.14
N ASN A 122 -11.38 -8.36 7.80
CA ASN A 122 -12.49 -8.30 8.73
C ASN A 122 -13.72 -8.90 8.04
N LYS A 123 -14.07 -10.15 8.41
CA LYS A 123 -15.07 -10.96 7.71
C LYS A 123 -14.77 -11.02 6.21
N ASP A 124 -15.63 -10.45 5.37
CA ASP A 124 -15.53 -10.46 3.91
C ASP A 124 -14.79 -9.25 3.33
N GLN A 125 -14.30 -8.34 4.19
CA GLN A 125 -13.53 -7.17 3.77
C GLN A 125 -12.04 -7.40 3.98
N GLU A 126 -11.24 -6.99 3.00
CA GLU A 126 -9.79 -7.03 3.05
C GLU A 126 -9.20 -5.63 2.81
N SER A 127 -8.05 -5.37 3.41
CA SER A 127 -7.28 -4.17 3.11
C SER A 127 -6.51 -4.32 1.81
N LYS A 128 -5.98 -3.20 1.33
CA LYS A 128 -4.85 -3.26 0.39
C LYS A 128 -3.69 -4.05 1.03
N PRO A 129 -2.91 -4.81 0.24
CA PRO A 129 -1.75 -5.50 0.78
C PRO A 129 -0.64 -4.49 1.10
N ALA A 130 -0.02 -4.62 2.27
CA ALA A 130 1.28 -4.04 2.50
C ALA A 130 2.34 -4.99 1.92
N GLN A 131 3.16 -4.48 1.02
CA GLN A 131 4.07 -5.29 0.22
C GLN A 131 5.52 -4.95 0.54
N GLY A 132 6.39 -5.94 0.36
CA GLY A 132 7.83 -5.74 0.36
C GLY A 132 8.54 -7.00 -0.14
N GLN A 133 9.85 -6.99 -0.07
CA GLN A 133 10.66 -8.11 -0.54
C GLN A 133 11.89 -8.27 0.34
N PHE A 134 12.40 -9.50 0.42
CA PHE A 134 13.66 -9.78 1.07
C PHE A 134 14.36 -10.95 0.39
N ARG A 135 15.67 -11.05 0.63
CA ARG A 135 16.50 -12.19 0.30
C ARG A 135 17.43 -12.44 1.47
N ILE A 136 17.61 -13.70 1.84
CA ILE A 136 18.36 -14.08 3.05
C ILE A 136 19.81 -13.59 2.99
N LYS A 137 20.49 -13.78 1.86
CA LYS A 137 21.86 -13.31 1.66
C LYS A 137 22.03 -11.80 1.92
N ASP A 138 21.01 -11.00 1.60
CA ASP A 138 21.07 -9.55 1.81
C ASP A 138 20.84 -9.19 3.30
N LEU A 139 20.03 -9.97 4.00
CA LEU A 139 19.81 -9.81 5.44
C LEU A 139 21.04 -10.23 6.25
N GLU A 140 21.77 -11.26 5.81
CA GLU A 140 23.00 -11.75 6.44
C GLU A 140 24.10 -10.67 6.41
N ARG A 141 24.36 -10.10 5.23
CA ARG A 141 25.28 -8.96 5.07
C ARG A 141 24.92 -7.78 5.97
N LYS A 142 23.63 -7.48 6.12
CA LYS A 142 23.16 -6.40 7.00
C LYS A 142 23.40 -6.71 8.48
N LYS A 143 23.30 -7.97 8.88
CA LYS A 143 23.57 -8.41 10.27
C LYS A 143 25.05 -8.27 10.60
N GLU A 144 25.94 -8.67 9.70
CA GLU A 144 27.41 -8.57 9.85
C GLU A 144 27.90 -7.11 9.93
N THR A 145 27.37 -6.24 9.07
CA THR A 145 27.72 -4.81 9.08
C THR A 145 27.22 -4.10 10.35
N SER A 146 26.07 -4.54 10.88
CA SER A 146 25.54 -4.03 12.14
C SER A 146 26.31 -4.53 13.37
N SER A 147 26.84 -5.75 13.36
CA SER A 147 27.69 -6.26 14.44
C SER A 147 29.09 -5.63 14.41
N LYS A 148 29.65 -5.35 13.24
CA LYS A 148 30.95 -4.67 13.11
C LYS A 148 30.94 -3.21 13.57
N SER A 149 29.81 -2.52 13.41
CA SER A 149 29.66 -1.12 13.83
C SER A 149 29.43 -0.95 15.34
N LYS A 150 29.04 -2.02 16.05
CA LYS A 150 28.79 -1.99 17.50
C LYS A 150 30.06 -2.21 18.36
N VAL A 151 31.24 -2.34 17.74
CA VAL A 151 32.53 -2.56 18.44
C VAL A 151 33.42 -1.29 18.46
N LYS A 152 33.02 -0.16 17.85
CA LYS A 152 33.81 1.09 17.90
C LYS A 152 33.19 2.09 18.88
N GLY A 153 33.50 1.92 20.17
CA GLY A 153 33.19 2.91 21.20
C GLY A 153 33.12 2.31 22.61
N THR A 154 34.28 2.09 23.24
CA THR A 154 34.68 2.45 24.62
C THR A 154 35.77 1.48 25.07
N GLU A 155 37.03 1.85 24.85
CA GLU A 155 38.18 1.38 25.65
C GLU A 155 39.26 2.45 25.51
N ASP A 156 39.38 3.33 26.50
CA ASP A 156 40.60 4.08 26.78
C ASP A 156 41.09 3.62 28.16
N THR A 157 42.25 3.00 28.16
CA THR A 157 42.94 2.44 29.32
C THR A 157 44.05 3.41 29.70
N GLY A 158 43.95 4.02 30.88
CA GLY A 158 44.99 4.89 31.42
C GLY A 158 45.10 4.75 32.94
N GLY A 159 45.89 3.76 33.37
CA GLY A 159 46.20 3.50 34.78
C GLY A 159 46.94 4.67 35.45
N SER A 160 46.52 4.98 36.68
CA SER A 160 47.16 5.96 37.54
C SER A 160 48.46 5.41 38.14
N LYS A 161 49.53 6.16 37.87
CA LYS A 161 50.92 6.12 38.32
C LYS A 161 51.09 5.91 39.84
N PRO A 162 52.12 5.18 40.32
CA PRO A 162 52.41 5.07 41.75
C PRO A 162 53.09 6.34 42.30
N SER A 163 52.70 6.72 43.51
CA SER A 163 53.36 7.76 44.30
C SER A 163 54.63 7.23 44.96
N PRO A 164 55.76 7.96 44.92
CA PRO A 164 56.84 7.81 45.89
C PRO A 164 56.75 8.93 46.95
N SER A 165 56.95 8.55 48.21
CA SER A 165 57.13 9.45 49.35
C SER A 165 58.61 9.69 49.63
N THR A 166 59.04 10.95 49.58
CA THR A 166 60.19 11.61 50.30
C THR A 166 59.92 13.11 50.11
N GLU A 167 59.86 14.01 51.10
CA GLU A 167 60.53 14.21 52.40
C GLU A 167 59.53 14.86 53.39
#